data_AF-A0A4Q7U8L5-F1
#
_entry.id   AF-A0A4Q7U8L5-F1
#
_cell.length_a   1.000
_cell.length_b   1.000
_cell.length_c   1.000
_cell.angle_alpha   90.00
_cell.angle_beta   90.00
_cell.angle_gamma   90.00
#
_symmetry.space_group_name_H-M   'P 1'
#
loop_
_entity.id
_entity.type
_entity.pdbx_description
1 polymer ?
#
loop_
_entity_poly.entity_id
_entity_poly.type
_entity_poly.pdbx_seq_one_letter_code
_entity_poly.pdbx_strand_id
1 'polypeptide(L)'
;MRLRSFVTAALAAVLAAGALTPASPAAAATADRWGFAYVKDPTVAVWTVLDTSRQWGSWKTAFPAAWADGIKLAPGRFQVRFPQVGAGSRGVPHVTPVNRTGHYCEVVRWFQSGADEIVDVQCHKPGGTRDDTPFTVLWTTSSGVLPAGTSHAYVQWGAGAVVQSYNSTGVANAAGPVGVGQYVVRLPGVGVAGVLAGNVQVTAVQPNAGPRRCKVYTWSAVGSDVQVYVFCYDQAGAFINTDFTVSYHRRRPVIGSLGPPTYFGYLGTAVGGPTNDNSVLGVGANTVVPLAPAGRYLATFPQIGVKETHAQVVAQGSGSNYCHLTQSWTYTTNADVDVICFDNAGVVTPHRFLATFTSRL
;
A
#
# COMPACT_ATOMS: atom_id res chain seq x y z
N MET A 1 22.04 0.13 -85.90
CA MET A 1 22.74 -1.14 -85.60
C MET A 1 23.31 -1.03 -84.19
N ARG A 2 22.88 -1.91 -83.26
CA ARG A 2 23.34 -2.13 -81.87
C ARG A 2 23.08 -1.00 -80.84
N LEU A 3 22.11 -1.11 -79.92
CA LEU A 3 21.97 -1.90 -78.66
C LEU A 3 22.80 -1.41 -77.44
N ARG A 4 22.05 -1.06 -76.36
CA ARG A 4 22.35 -1.17 -74.90
C ARG A 4 23.31 -0.10 -74.32
N SER A 5 23.12 0.49 -73.13
CA SER A 5 22.44 0.07 -71.90
C SER A 5 21.94 1.26 -71.05
N PHE A 6 20.90 0.99 -70.28
CA PHE A 6 20.26 1.77 -69.23
C PHE A 6 21.14 1.93 -67.98
N VAL A 7 20.99 3.05 -67.24
CA VAL A 7 20.66 3.06 -65.78
C VAL A 7 19.95 4.38 -65.46
N THR A 8 18.75 4.23 -64.89
CA THR A 8 17.81 5.24 -64.39
C THR A 8 18.16 5.70 -62.97
N ALA A 9 18.04 7.00 -62.69
CA ALA A 9 17.89 7.54 -61.33
C ALA A 9 16.57 8.31 -61.25
N ALA A 10 15.57 7.72 -60.60
CA ALA A 10 14.30 8.38 -60.27
C ALA A 10 14.30 8.73 -58.78
N LEU A 11 14.31 10.03 -58.47
CA LEU A 11 14.06 10.55 -57.12
C LEU A 11 12.56 10.46 -56.84
N ALA A 12 12.17 9.58 -55.91
CA ALA A 12 10.82 9.54 -55.36
C ALA A 12 10.71 10.50 -54.18
N ALA A 13 9.91 11.56 -54.34
CA ALA A 13 9.50 12.42 -53.23
C ALA A 13 8.39 11.71 -52.44
N VAL A 14 8.74 11.16 -51.28
CA VAL A 14 7.76 10.64 -50.31
C VAL A 14 7.35 11.79 -49.39
N LEU A 15 6.19 12.39 -49.66
CA LEU A 15 5.49 13.26 -48.71
C LEU A 15 4.99 12.40 -47.55
N ALA A 16 5.68 12.47 -46.42
CA ALA A 16 5.21 11.89 -45.17
C ALA A 16 4.01 12.72 -44.66
N ALA A 17 2.80 12.26 -44.97
CA ALA A 17 1.59 12.66 -44.26
C ALA A 17 1.66 12.04 -42.85
N GLY A 18 2.34 12.71 -41.93
CA GLY A 18 2.29 12.38 -40.52
C GLY A 18 0.86 12.59 -40.03
N ALA A 19 0.17 11.49 -39.73
CA ALA A 19 -1.09 11.54 -39.00
C ALA A 19 -0.81 12.17 -37.63
N LEU A 20 -1.13 13.45 -37.48
CA LEU A 20 -1.20 14.12 -36.20
C LEU A 20 -2.36 13.46 -35.43
N THR A 21 -2.03 12.46 -34.60
CA THR A 21 -2.97 11.97 -33.59
C THR A 21 -3.32 13.17 -32.71
N PRO A 22 -4.59 13.58 -32.58
CA PRO A 22 -4.97 14.65 -31.69
C PRO A 22 -4.49 14.29 -30.28
N ALA A 23 -3.79 15.22 -29.62
CA ALA A 23 -3.39 15.04 -28.24
C ALA A 23 -4.66 14.74 -27.43
N SER A 24 -4.67 13.59 -26.75
CA SER A 24 -5.73 13.25 -25.81
C SER A 24 -5.92 14.44 -24.86
N PRO A 25 -7.15 14.93 -24.64
CA PRO A 25 -7.38 16.06 -23.75
C PRO A 25 -6.77 15.73 -22.39
N ALA A 26 -5.97 16.65 -21.85
CA ALA A 26 -5.41 16.54 -20.51
C ALA A 26 -6.57 16.50 -19.52
N ALA A 27 -6.99 15.30 -19.11
CA ALA A 27 -7.94 15.15 -18.04
C ALA A 27 -7.28 15.71 -16.77
N ALA A 28 -7.87 16.78 -16.23
CA ALA A 28 -7.41 17.32 -14.96
C ALA A 28 -7.41 16.21 -13.90
N ALA A 29 -6.36 16.14 -13.09
CA ALA A 29 -6.28 15.20 -11.99
C ALA A 29 -7.52 15.37 -11.09
N THR A 30 -8.31 14.31 -10.92
CA THR A 30 -9.31 14.29 -9.85
C THR A 30 -8.60 14.26 -8.51
N ALA A 31 -9.10 15.02 -7.54
CA ALA A 31 -8.54 15.03 -6.20
C ALA A 31 -8.50 13.60 -5.63
N ASP A 32 -7.38 13.25 -4.98
CA ASP A 32 -7.20 11.95 -4.36
C ASP A 32 -8.34 11.71 -3.36
N ARG A 33 -8.94 10.52 -3.42
CA ARG A 33 -9.93 10.07 -2.44
C ARG A 33 -9.29 9.01 -1.58
N TRP A 34 -9.38 9.17 -0.28
CA TRP A 34 -8.72 8.28 0.67
C TRP A 34 -9.37 8.36 2.06
N GLY A 35 -9.12 7.31 2.83
CA GLY A 35 -9.51 7.18 4.23
C GLY A 35 -8.60 6.21 4.97
N PHE A 36 -8.42 6.43 6.27
CA PHE A 36 -7.88 5.42 7.18
C PHE A 36 -8.70 5.37 8.47
N ALA A 37 -8.66 4.21 9.14
CA ALA A 37 -9.31 4.01 10.41
C ALA A 37 -8.58 2.94 11.25
N TYR A 38 -8.82 2.99 12.56
CA TYR A 38 -8.49 1.92 13.49
C TYR A 38 -9.77 1.28 14.03
N VAL A 39 -9.88 -0.03 13.84
CA VAL A 39 -10.93 -0.87 14.39
C VAL A 39 -10.41 -1.44 15.71
N LYS A 40 -10.75 -0.77 16.81
CA LYS A 40 -10.40 -1.21 18.17
C LYS A 40 -11.26 -2.40 18.62
N ASP A 41 -12.55 -2.34 18.33
CA ASP A 41 -13.53 -3.36 18.67
C ASP A 41 -14.11 -3.98 17.38
N PRO A 42 -13.55 -5.12 16.92
CA PRO A 42 -14.04 -5.83 15.74
C PRO A 42 -15.33 -6.63 16.01
N THR A 43 -15.96 -6.51 17.18
CA THR A 43 -17.13 -7.31 17.57
C THR A 43 -18.47 -6.58 17.44
N VAL A 44 -18.47 -5.28 17.12
CA VAL A 44 -19.68 -4.46 17.01
C VAL A 44 -20.65 -4.98 15.95
N ALA A 45 -21.89 -5.31 16.33
CA ALA A 45 -22.88 -5.95 15.46
C ALA A 45 -23.79 -4.95 14.69
N VAL A 46 -23.59 -3.66 14.91
CA VAL A 46 -24.29 -2.57 14.20
C VAL A 46 -23.25 -1.54 13.74
N TRP A 47 -23.58 -0.77 12.70
CA TRP A 47 -22.71 0.30 12.20
C TRP A 47 -22.39 1.29 13.32
N THR A 48 -21.13 1.25 13.75
CA THR A 48 -20.63 2.00 14.90
C THR A 48 -19.46 2.85 14.47
N VAL A 49 -19.47 4.13 14.84
CA VAL A 49 -18.37 5.06 14.59
C VAL A 49 -17.07 4.51 15.17
N LEU A 50 -16.03 4.44 14.35
CA LEU A 50 -14.71 3.94 14.76
C LEU A 50 -13.96 4.99 15.59
N ASP A 51 -12.80 4.63 16.16
CA ASP A 51 -12.00 5.51 17.01
C ASP A 51 -11.67 6.84 16.31
N THR A 52 -12.33 7.93 16.71
CA THR A 52 -12.24 9.26 16.09
C THR A 52 -10.85 9.90 16.21
N SER A 53 -10.01 9.40 17.12
CA SER A 53 -8.61 9.82 17.24
C SER A 53 -7.68 9.12 16.25
N ARG A 54 -8.12 8.04 15.60
CA ARG A 54 -7.34 7.19 14.69
C ARG A 54 -8.07 6.92 13.39
N GLN A 55 -8.81 7.92 12.92
CA GLN A 55 -9.41 7.90 11.59
C GLN A 55 -9.38 9.29 10.98
N TRP A 56 -9.25 9.34 9.66
CA TRP A 56 -9.43 10.55 8.88
C TRP A 56 -9.65 10.19 7.42
N GLY A 57 -10.05 11.18 6.63
CA GLY A 57 -10.10 11.03 5.19
C GLY A 57 -10.30 12.32 4.44
N SER A 58 -10.14 12.22 3.12
CA SER A 58 -10.38 13.30 2.17
C SER A 58 -11.81 13.89 2.24
N TRP A 59 -12.80 13.12 2.72
CA TRP A 59 -14.17 13.60 2.90
C TRP A 59 -14.30 14.73 3.91
N LYS A 60 -13.41 14.81 4.91
CA LYS A 60 -13.58 15.70 6.06
C LYS A 60 -13.57 17.19 5.71
N THR A 61 -12.98 17.56 4.57
CA THR A 61 -13.00 18.95 4.10
C THR A 61 -14.41 19.38 3.70
N ALA A 62 -15.15 18.52 2.99
CA ALA A 62 -16.52 18.81 2.54
C ALA A 62 -17.58 18.36 3.56
N PHE A 63 -17.29 17.31 4.33
CA PHE A 63 -18.21 16.66 5.27
C PHE A 63 -17.57 16.50 6.65
N PRO A 64 -17.36 17.61 7.39
CA PRO A 64 -16.60 17.59 8.65
C PRO A 64 -17.26 16.74 9.76
N ALA A 65 -18.59 16.62 9.74
CA ALA A 65 -19.36 15.82 10.69
C ALA A 65 -19.35 14.30 10.37
N ALA A 66 -18.97 13.90 9.16
CA ALA A 66 -18.98 12.50 8.77
C ALA A 66 -17.77 11.74 9.36
N TRP A 67 -18.02 10.53 9.82
CA TRP A 67 -17.01 9.64 10.39
C TRP A 67 -17.05 8.29 9.68
N ALA A 68 -15.91 7.62 9.60
CA ALA A 68 -15.85 6.21 9.27
C ALA A 68 -16.51 5.40 10.40
N ASP A 69 -17.29 4.43 10.00
CA ASP A 69 -17.94 3.46 10.87
C ASP A 69 -17.67 2.04 10.39
N GLY A 70 -18.03 1.06 11.22
CA GLY A 70 -17.81 -0.33 10.91
C GLY A 70 -18.81 -1.27 11.55
N ILE A 71 -18.86 -2.50 11.02
CA ILE A 71 -19.78 -3.54 11.45
C ILE A 71 -19.15 -4.93 11.27
N LYS A 72 -19.36 -5.80 12.24
CA LYS A 72 -19.04 -7.22 12.15
C LYS A 72 -20.06 -7.96 11.28
N LEU A 73 -19.56 -8.78 10.37
CA LEU A 73 -20.40 -9.63 9.50
C LEU A 73 -20.43 -11.09 9.96
N ALA A 74 -19.30 -11.59 10.44
CA ALA A 74 -19.09 -12.97 10.87
C ALA A 74 -17.84 -13.02 11.76
N PRO A 75 -17.54 -14.13 12.46
CA PRO A 75 -16.27 -14.27 13.16
C PRO A 75 -15.08 -13.96 12.24
N GLY A 76 -14.23 -13.05 12.68
CA GLY A 76 -13.07 -12.55 11.95
C GLY A 76 -13.39 -11.81 10.67
N ARG A 77 -14.62 -11.37 10.42
CA ARG A 77 -14.97 -10.59 9.22
C ARG A 77 -15.67 -9.29 9.58
N PHE A 78 -15.11 -8.18 9.11
CA PHE A 78 -15.52 -6.83 9.49
C PHE A 78 -15.55 -5.91 8.27
N GLN A 79 -16.58 -5.07 8.16
CA GLN A 79 -16.64 -4.02 7.16
C GLN A 79 -16.33 -2.67 7.77
N VAL A 80 -15.53 -1.90 7.06
CA VAL A 80 -15.26 -0.49 7.35
C VAL A 80 -15.81 0.35 6.22
N ARG A 81 -16.61 1.35 6.55
CA ARG A 81 -17.17 2.30 5.59
C ARG A 81 -16.49 3.65 5.77
N PHE A 82 -15.87 4.11 4.68
CA PHE A 82 -15.31 5.44 4.56
C PHE A 82 -16.31 6.34 3.84
N PRO A 83 -16.82 7.40 4.48
CA PRO A 83 -17.89 8.18 3.90
C PRO A 83 -17.39 9.05 2.74
N GLN A 84 -18.23 9.25 1.72
CA GLN A 84 -18.04 10.25 0.65
C GLN A 84 -16.74 10.11 -0.18
N VAL A 85 -16.11 8.93 -0.16
CA VAL A 85 -14.88 8.65 -0.92
C VAL A 85 -15.03 7.56 -1.97
N GLY A 86 -16.25 7.03 -2.16
CA GLY A 86 -16.52 5.97 -3.13
C GLY A 86 -16.02 6.32 -4.53
N ALA A 87 -15.30 5.41 -5.19
CA ALA A 87 -14.65 5.70 -6.48
C ALA A 87 -14.83 4.62 -7.56
N GLY A 88 -15.92 3.85 -7.46
CA GLY A 88 -16.26 2.73 -8.31
C GLY A 88 -15.43 1.50 -7.94
N SER A 89 -14.84 0.86 -8.94
CA SER A 89 -13.93 -0.28 -8.75
C SER A 89 -12.47 0.13 -8.53
N ARG A 90 -12.19 1.43 -8.32
CA ARG A 90 -10.84 1.98 -8.25
C ARG A 90 -10.28 1.99 -6.83
N GLY A 91 -8.99 2.23 -6.71
CA GLY A 91 -8.26 2.38 -5.46
C GLY A 91 -7.80 1.05 -4.87
N VAL A 92 -6.95 1.13 -3.85
CA VAL A 92 -6.39 -0.04 -3.16
C VAL A 92 -6.50 0.12 -1.65
N PRO A 93 -6.89 -0.95 -0.92
CA PRO A 93 -6.78 -0.98 0.52
C PRO A 93 -5.49 -1.62 1.02
N HIS A 94 -5.10 -1.26 2.23
CA HIS A 94 -4.09 -1.96 3.03
C HIS A 94 -4.60 -2.18 4.46
N VAL A 95 -4.23 -3.33 5.05
CA VAL A 95 -4.61 -3.69 6.42
C VAL A 95 -3.42 -4.23 7.19
N THR A 96 -3.30 -3.81 8.45
CA THR A 96 -2.35 -4.35 9.43
C THR A 96 -3.12 -4.72 10.70
N PRO A 97 -2.99 -5.96 11.21
CA PRO A 97 -3.59 -6.33 12.49
C PRO A 97 -2.91 -5.63 13.67
N VAL A 98 -3.67 -5.47 14.74
CA VAL A 98 -3.22 -4.86 15.99
C VAL A 98 -3.52 -5.84 17.12
N ASN A 99 -2.52 -6.69 17.43
CA ASN A 99 -2.63 -7.77 18.39
C ASN A 99 -1.22 -8.19 18.87
N ARG A 100 -1.11 -8.76 20.07
CA ARG A 100 0.12 -9.33 20.61
C ARG A 100 0.35 -10.79 20.24
N THR A 101 -0.63 -11.41 19.60
CA THR A 101 -0.60 -12.80 19.13
C THR A 101 -0.55 -12.82 17.61
N GLY A 102 -0.04 -13.91 17.01
CA GLY A 102 0.28 -13.99 15.58
C GLY A 102 -0.93 -14.01 14.62
N HIS A 103 -1.90 -13.14 14.81
CA HIS A 103 -3.02 -12.98 13.90
C HIS A 103 -2.58 -12.26 12.63
N TYR A 104 -3.31 -12.49 11.56
CA TYR A 104 -3.11 -11.81 10.28
C TYR A 104 -4.45 -11.41 9.68
N CYS A 105 -4.48 -10.31 8.95
CA CYS A 105 -5.66 -9.85 8.25
C CYS A 105 -5.37 -9.71 6.74
N GLU A 106 -6.41 -9.94 5.96
CA GLU A 106 -6.45 -9.78 4.51
C GLU A 106 -7.69 -8.99 4.13
N VAL A 107 -7.70 -8.47 2.90
CA VAL A 107 -8.88 -7.82 2.35
C VAL A 107 -9.68 -8.84 1.54
N VAL A 108 -10.98 -8.95 1.80
CA VAL A 108 -11.87 -9.80 1.01
C VAL A 108 -12.21 -9.10 -0.30
N ARG A 109 -12.62 -7.83 -0.18
CA ARG A 109 -13.01 -6.96 -1.29
C ARG A 109 -13.13 -5.51 -0.82
N TRP A 110 -13.26 -4.60 -1.76
CA TRP A 110 -13.73 -3.24 -1.52
C TRP A 110 -14.67 -2.84 -2.64
N PHE A 111 -15.59 -1.93 -2.35
CA PHE A 111 -16.58 -1.48 -3.31
C PHE A 111 -17.22 -0.17 -2.86
N GLN A 112 -17.64 0.62 -3.84
CA GLN A 112 -18.50 1.77 -3.61
C GLN A 112 -19.92 1.35 -3.22
N SER A 113 -20.48 1.99 -2.19
CA SER A 113 -21.89 1.92 -1.80
C SER A 113 -22.45 3.33 -1.67
N GLY A 114 -23.27 3.76 -2.64
CA GLY A 114 -23.72 5.14 -2.70
C GLY A 114 -22.53 6.09 -2.89
N ALA A 115 -22.34 7.05 -2.00
CA ALA A 115 -21.18 7.94 -2.01
C ALA A 115 -19.96 7.39 -1.25
N ASP A 116 -20.14 6.29 -0.52
CA ASP A 116 -19.15 5.77 0.42
C ASP A 116 -18.32 4.66 -0.21
N GLU A 117 -17.13 4.44 0.34
CA GLU A 117 -16.29 3.29 0.02
C GLU A 117 -16.34 2.29 1.17
N ILE A 118 -16.58 1.01 0.88
CA ILE A 118 -16.60 -0.06 1.88
C ILE A 118 -15.39 -0.96 1.66
N VAL A 119 -14.61 -1.20 2.71
CA VAL A 119 -13.54 -2.20 2.74
C VAL A 119 -13.95 -3.36 3.64
N ASP A 120 -13.94 -4.56 3.07
CA ASP A 120 -14.30 -5.81 3.75
C ASP A 120 -13.01 -6.55 4.14
N VAL A 121 -12.78 -6.67 5.44
CA VAL A 121 -11.55 -7.23 6.02
C VAL A 121 -11.87 -8.57 6.67
N GLN A 122 -10.96 -9.51 6.48
CA GLN A 122 -11.00 -10.80 7.16
C GLN A 122 -9.71 -11.06 7.92
N CYS A 123 -9.81 -11.48 9.18
CA CYS A 123 -8.70 -11.77 10.06
C CYS A 123 -8.73 -13.22 10.55
N HIS A 124 -7.55 -13.75 10.80
CA HIS A 124 -7.31 -15.14 11.17
C HIS A 124 -6.31 -15.24 12.32
N LYS A 125 -6.49 -16.24 13.17
CA LYS A 125 -5.46 -16.68 14.12
C LYS A 125 -4.40 -17.54 13.42
N PRO A 126 -3.23 -17.79 14.03
CA PRO A 126 -2.28 -18.78 13.52
C PRO A 126 -2.96 -20.11 13.17
N GLY A 127 -2.63 -20.69 12.01
CA GLY A 127 -3.30 -21.88 11.47
C GLY A 127 -4.55 -21.60 10.63
N GLY A 128 -5.01 -20.35 10.54
CA GLY A 128 -5.95 -19.91 9.50
C GLY A 128 -7.43 -19.99 9.83
N THR A 129 -7.81 -20.33 11.06
CA THR A 129 -9.20 -20.12 11.50
C THR A 129 -9.49 -18.63 11.61
N ARG A 130 -10.68 -18.20 11.20
CA ARG A 130 -11.12 -16.81 11.36
C ARG A 130 -11.23 -16.42 12.83
N ASP A 131 -10.82 -15.20 13.17
CA ASP A 131 -10.90 -14.68 14.52
C ASP A 131 -11.03 -13.16 14.55
N ASP A 132 -11.85 -12.64 15.46
CA ASP A 132 -12.08 -11.19 15.59
C ASP A 132 -10.82 -10.51 16.11
N THR A 133 -10.14 -9.75 15.25
CA THR A 133 -8.84 -9.14 15.55
C THR A 133 -8.95 -7.63 15.36
N PRO A 134 -8.51 -6.79 16.31
CA PRO A 134 -8.37 -5.36 16.06
C PRO A 134 -7.40 -5.13 14.90
N PHE A 135 -7.65 -4.13 14.06
CA PHE A 135 -6.80 -3.85 12.91
C PHE A 135 -6.87 -2.38 12.53
N THR A 136 -5.88 -1.94 11.77
CA THR A 136 -5.93 -0.65 11.08
C THR A 136 -5.99 -0.86 9.58
N VAL A 137 -6.80 -0.03 8.93
CA VAL A 137 -7.09 -0.12 7.50
C VAL A 137 -6.95 1.26 6.88
N LEU A 138 -6.46 1.28 5.65
CA LEU A 138 -6.58 2.43 4.78
C LEU A 138 -7.16 2.00 3.45
N TRP A 139 -7.72 2.97 2.74
CA TRP A 139 -8.05 2.88 1.32
C TRP A 139 -7.66 4.18 0.63
N THR A 140 -7.14 4.09 -0.59
CA THR A 140 -6.81 5.27 -1.39
C THR A 140 -7.03 5.03 -2.88
N THR A 141 -7.39 6.09 -3.59
CA THR A 141 -7.33 6.19 -5.04
C THR A 141 -6.73 7.52 -5.44
N SER A 142 -5.88 7.47 -6.46
CA SER A 142 -5.17 8.63 -7.00
C SER A 142 -5.34 8.73 -8.50
N SER A 143 -5.13 9.94 -9.02
CA SER A 143 -5.19 10.21 -10.45
C SER A 143 -4.27 11.36 -10.85
N GLY A 144 -4.02 11.48 -12.15
CA GLY A 144 -3.15 12.52 -12.70
C GLY A 144 -1.65 12.24 -12.52
N VAL A 145 -0.85 13.19 -12.99
CA VAL A 145 0.61 13.16 -12.87
C VAL A 145 1.00 14.13 -11.76
N LEU A 146 1.92 13.72 -10.89
CA LEU A 146 2.38 14.54 -9.77
C LEU A 146 3.71 15.22 -10.12
N PRO A 147 4.03 16.38 -9.52
CA PRO A 147 5.30 17.05 -9.73
C PRO A 147 6.50 16.17 -9.38
N ALA A 148 7.63 16.43 -10.03
CA ALA A 148 8.88 15.75 -9.75
C ALA A 148 9.33 15.94 -8.28
N GLY A 149 10.09 14.98 -7.75
CA GLY A 149 10.68 15.02 -6.41
C GLY A 149 9.93 14.21 -5.35
N THR A 150 8.67 13.85 -5.61
CA THR A 150 7.84 12.99 -4.77
C THR A 150 7.16 11.93 -5.63
N SER A 151 6.96 10.70 -5.13
CA SER A 151 6.44 9.60 -5.96
C SER A 151 5.45 8.71 -5.21
N HIS A 152 4.41 8.26 -5.92
CA HIS A 152 3.38 7.35 -5.43
C HIS A 152 2.90 6.48 -6.59
N ALA A 153 2.76 5.19 -6.33
CA ALA A 153 2.18 4.26 -7.28
C ALA A 153 1.52 3.11 -6.54
N TYR A 154 0.49 2.53 -7.13
CA TYR A 154 -0.09 1.30 -6.64
C TYR A 154 -0.49 0.36 -7.76
N VAL A 155 -0.62 -0.91 -7.42
CA VAL A 155 -1.10 -1.98 -8.28
C VAL A 155 -2.07 -2.85 -7.49
N GLN A 156 -3.22 -3.15 -8.09
CA GLN A 156 -4.01 -4.33 -7.74
C GLN A 156 -3.68 -5.43 -8.75
N TRP A 157 -3.17 -6.54 -8.26
CA TRP A 157 -3.05 -7.77 -9.01
C TRP A 157 -4.23 -8.68 -8.67
N GLY A 158 -4.90 -9.20 -9.70
CA GLY A 158 -5.98 -10.16 -9.51
C GLY A 158 -6.45 -10.79 -10.82
N ALA A 159 -7.09 -11.95 -10.72
CA ALA A 159 -7.54 -12.73 -11.89
C ALA A 159 -6.43 -12.98 -12.95
N GLY A 160 -5.17 -13.05 -12.51
CA GLY A 160 -4.01 -13.28 -13.38
C GLY A 160 -3.49 -12.06 -14.16
N ALA A 161 -3.97 -10.85 -13.85
CA ALA A 161 -3.53 -9.61 -14.50
C ALA A 161 -3.49 -8.42 -13.53
N VAL A 162 -2.96 -7.29 -14.00
CA VAL A 162 -3.14 -5.99 -13.34
C VAL A 162 -4.60 -5.57 -13.53
N VAL A 163 -5.38 -5.56 -12.46
CA VAL A 163 -6.81 -5.17 -12.48
C VAL A 163 -6.94 -3.66 -12.57
N GLN A 164 -6.10 -2.96 -11.81
CA GLN A 164 -5.98 -1.51 -11.84
C GLN A 164 -4.62 -1.09 -11.31
N SER A 165 -4.19 0.10 -11.69
CA SER A 165 -2.96 0.69 -11.19
C SER A 165 -3.00 2.20 -11.31
N TYR A 166 -2.12 2.83 -10.53
CA TYR A 166 -1.82 4.24 -10.62
C TYR A 166 -0.32 4.44 -10.54
N ASN A 167 0.20 5.40 -11.30
CA ASN A 167 1.59 5.83 -11.20
C ASN A 167 1.66 7.34 -11.36
N SER A 168 2.18 8.00 -10.34
CA SER A 168 2.35 9.46 -10.31
C SER A 168 3.22 10.05 -11.42
N THR A 169 3.96 9.23 -12.18
CA THR A 169 4.75 9.65 -13.34
C THR A 169 3.97 9.62 -14.65
N GLY A 170 2.75 9.05 -14.65
CA GLY A 170 1.96 8.80 -15.85
C GLY A 170 2.38 7.55 -16.64
N VAL A 171 3.44 6.85 -16.23
CA VAL A 171 3.88 5.61 -16.90
C VAL A 171 3.15 4.39 -16.34
N ALA A 172 2.70 3.48 -17.21
CA ALA A 172 1.96 2.29 -16.79
C ALA A 172 2.80 1.37 -15.89
N ASN A 173 2.20 0.90 -14.80
CA ASN A 173 2.79 -0.15 -13.96
C ASN A 173 2.63 -1.51 -14.64
N ALA A 174 3.51 -2.45 -14.28
CA ALA A 174 3.39 -3.84 -14.71
C ALA A 174 3.52 -4.77 -13.50
N ALA A 175 2.85 -5.92 -13.56
CA ALA A 175 3.04 -7.01 -12.63
C ALA A 175 2.88 -8.33 -13.35
N GLY A 176 3.51 -9.38 -12.83
CA GLY A 176 3.40 -10.72 -13.38
C GLY A 176 3.94 -11.79 -12.43
N PRO A 177 3.46 -13.05 -12.56
CA PRO A 177 3.99 -14.15 -11.78
C PRO A 177 5.40 -14.51 -12.26
N VAL A 178 6.26 -14.85 -11.30
CA VAL A 178 7.59 -15.46 -11.53
C VAL A 178 7.66 -16.89 -10.99
N GLY A 179 6.63 -17.32 -10.27
CA GLY A 179 6.43 -18.65 -9.70
C GLY A 179 5.08 -18.72 -9.01
N VAL A 180 4.72 -19.90 -8.46
CA VAL A 180 3.52 -20.03 -7.63
C VAL A 180 3.64 -19.10 -6.43
N GLY A 181 2.64 -18.25 -6.20
CA GLY A 181 2.61 -17.27 -5.11
C GLY A 181 3.74 -16.25 -5.12
N GLN A 182 4.46 -16.11 -6.24
CA GLN A 182 5.61 -15.23 -6.36
C GLN A 182 5.41 -14.32 -7.56
N TYR A 183 5.51 -13.02 -7.31
CA TYR A 183 5.22 -11.99 -8.31
C TYR A 183 6.32 -10.95 -8.35
N VAL A 184 6.54 -10.40 -9.54
CA VAL A 184 7.32 -9.17 -9.73
C VAL A 184 6.37 -8.05 -10.10
N VAL A 185 6.52 -6.91 -9.45
CA VAL A 185 5.83 -5.65 -9.75
C VAL A 185 6.88 -4.63 -10.16
N ARG A 186 6.68 -4.01 -11.32
CA ARG A 186 7.52 -2.93 -11.84
C ARG A 186 6.74 -1.64 -11.83
N LEU A 187 7.32 -0.63 -11.18
CA LEU A 187 6.78 0.71 -11.04
C LEU A 187 7.73 1.67 -11.75
N PRO A 188 7.46 2.04 -13.02
CA PRO A 188 8.42 2.83 -13.78
C PRO A 188 8.51 4.27 -13.31
N GLY A 189 9.72 4.82 -13.33
CA GLY A 189 10.00 6.25 -13.10
C GLY A 189 9.78 6.78 -11.67
N VAL A 190 9.22 6.00 -10.75
CA VAL A 190 8.91 6.46 -9.37
C VAL A 190 10.12 6.51 -8.45
N GLY A 191 11.21 5.83 -8.83
CA GLY A 191 12.43 5.72 -8.04
C GLY A 191 13.40 6.89 -8.25
N VAL A 192 14.61 6.70 -7.72
CA VAL A 192 15.78 7.53 -8.00
C VAL A 192 16.82 6.62 -8.65
N ALA A 193 17.42 7.08 -9.74
CA ALA A 193 18.43 6.31 -10.46
C ALA A 193 19.55 5.83 -9.52
N GLY A 194 19.69 4.51 -9.39
CA GLY A 194 20.74 3.88 -8.57
C GLY A 194 20.57 4.00 -7.05
N VAL A 195 19.45 4.56 -6.56
CA VAL A 195 19.22 4.78 -5.13
C VAL A 195 17.85 4.23 -4.73
N LEU A 196 17.84 3.23 -3.86
CA LEU A 196 16.62 2.74 -3.25
C LEU A 196 16.07 3.80 -2.30
N ALA A 197 14.86 4.27 -2.56
CA ALA A 197 14.21 5.33 -1.80
C ALA A 197 12.71 5.05 -1.67
N GLY A 198 12.09 5.58 -0.63
CA GLY A 198 10.67 5.37 -0.36
C GLY A 198 10.38 4.13 0.48
N ASN A 199 9.15 3.65 0.40
CA ASN A 199 8.66 2.49 1.12
C ASN A 199 7.55 1.78 0.34
N VAL A 200 7.31 0.51 0.69
CA VAL A 200 6.35 -0.36 0.02
C VAL A 200 5.44 -1.00 1.05
N GLN A 201 4.14 -1.04 0.77
CA GLN A 201 3.14 -1.75 1.56
C GLN A 201 2.44 -2.78 0.68
N VAL A 202 2.15 -3.96 1.24
CA VAL A 202 1.52 -5.07 0.54
C VAL A 202 0.42 -5.66 1.39
N THR A 203 -0.71 -5.99 0.78
CA THR A 203 -1.82 -6.66 1.46
C THR A 203 -2.39 -7.75 0.55
N ALA A 204 -2.64 -8.93 1.11
CA ALA A 204 -3.32 -9.99 0.38
C ALA A 204 -4.78 -9.61 0.14
N VAL A 205 -5.29 -9.99 -1.04
CA VAL A 205 -6.70 -9.89 -1.38
C VAL A 205 -7.21 -11.31 -1.63
N GLN A 206 -8.28 -11.70 -0.93
CA GLN A 206 -8.86 -13.02 -1.13
C GLN A 206 -10.40 -13.00 -1.01
N PRO A 207 -11.11 -13.01 -2.15
CA PRO A 207 -12.57 -13.05 -2.15
C PRO A 207 -13.15 -14.40 -1.67
N ASN A 208 -12.36 -15.49 -1.75
CA ASN A 208 -12.81 -16.86 -1.49
C ASN A 208 -12.57 -17.38 -0.07
N ALA A 209 -12.28 -16.49 0.89
CA ALA A 209 -12.15 -16.80 2.32
C ALA A 209 -11.00 -17.72 2.76
N GLY A 210 -10.21 -18.30 1.85
CA GLY A 210 -9.05 -19.11 2.22
C GLY A 210 -7.90 -18.22 2.69
N PRO A 211 -7.37 -18.36 3.92
CA PRO A 211 -6.42 -17.41 4.48
C PRO A 211 -5.18 -17.19 3.60
N ARG A 212 -4.88 -15.94 3.27
CA ARG A 212 -3.67 -15.54 2.53
C ARG A 212 -2.91 -14.46 3.27
N ARG A 213 -1.60 -14.47 3.05
CA ARG A 213 -0.71 -13.38 3.46
C ARG A 213 0.23 -13.10 2.31
N CYS A 214 0.37 -11.85 1.93
CA CYS A 214 1.34 -11.39 0.96
C CYS A 214 2.28 -10.40 1.65
N LYS A 215 3.56 -10.46 1.29
CA LYS A 215 4.58 -9.59 1.86
C LYS A 215 5.63 -9.21 0.82
N VAL A 216 6.48 -8.26 1.17
CA VAL A 216 7.64 -7.91 0.36
C VAL A 216 8.72 -8.97 0.57
N TYR A 217 9.13 -9.68 -0.47
CA TYR A 217 10.33 -10.52 -0.38
C TYR A 217 11.58 -9.63 -0.42
N THR A 218 11.70 -8.87 -1.50
CA THR A 218 12.74 -7.86 -1.70
C THR A 218 12.22 -6.78 -2.64
N TRP A 219 12.89 -5.63 -2.67
CA TRP A 219 12.60 -4.58 -3.62
C TRP A 219 13.88 -3.79 -3.91
N SER A 220 13.97 -3.21 -5.09
CA SER A 220 15.21 -2.59 -5.59
C SER A 220 14.92 -1.46 -6.58
N ALA A 221 15.88 -0.55 -6.73
CA ALA A 221 15.88 0.45 -7.78
C ALA A 221 16.56 -0.13 -9.03
N VAL A 222 15.88 -0.09 -10.17
CA VAL A 222 16.38 -0.56 -11.47
C VAL A 222 16.33 0.61 -12.45
N GLY A 223 17.44 1.33 -12.59
CA GLY A 223 17.39 2.67 -13.18
C GLY A 223 16.48 3.57 -12.35
N SER A 224 15.55 4.28 -12.99
CA SER A 224 14.51 5.09 -12.32
C SER A 224 13.30 4.28 -11.83
N ASP A 225 13.27 2.98 -12.09
CA ASP A 225 12.13 2.14 -11.75
C ASP A 225 12.30 1.56 -10.35
N VAL A 226 11.17 1.26 -9.72
CA VAL A 226 11.15 0.44 -8.51
C VAL A 226 10.59 -0.93 -8.87
N GLN A 227 11.37 -1.97 -8.59
CA GLN A 227 10.97 -3.36 -8.78
C GLN A 227 10.75 -4.01 -7.41
N VAL A 228 9.55 -4.54 -7.20
CA VAL A 228 9.11 -5.17 -5.94
C VAL A 228 8.81 -6.64 -6.20
N TYR A 229 9.39 -7.53 -5.40
CA TYR A 229 9.02 -8.94 -5.37
C TYR A 229 8.02 -9.18 -4.24
N VAL A 230 6.83 -9.66 -4.61
CA VAL A 230 5.72 -9.95 -3.70
C VAL A 230 5.56 -11.45 -3.58
N PHE A 231 5.70 -11.96 -2.37
CA PHE A 231 5.56 -13.38 -2.06
C PHE A 231 4.32 -13.59 -1.19
N CYS A 232 3.48 -14.53 -1.60
CA CYS A 232 2.22 -14.85 -0.98
C CYS A 232 2.19 -16.30 -0.48
N TYR A 233 1.65 -16.47 0.71
CA TYR A 233 1.63 -17.73 1.44
C TYR A 233 0.22 -18.06 1.92
N ASP A 234 -0.07 -19.35 2.02
CA ASP A 234 -1.24 -19.86 2.72
C ASP A 234 -0.99 -19.94 4.25
N GLN A 235 -1.95 -20.53 4.98
CA GLN A 235 -1.84 -20.75 6.42
C GLN A 235 -0.80 -21.81 6.81
N ALA A 236 -0.45 -22.72 5.90
CA ALA A 236 0.58 -23.74 6.11
C ALA A 236 2.00 -23.21 5.79
N GLY A 237 2.08 -21.98 5.26
CA GLY A 237 3.34 -21.35 4.90
C GLY A 237 3.85 -21.75 3.51
N ALA A 238 3.02 -22.45 2.72
CA ALA A 238 3.34 -22.79 1.34
C ALA A 238 3.05 -21.60 0.43
N PHE A 239 3.85 -21.46 -0.64
CA PHE A 239 3.57 -20.48 -1.68
C PHE A 239 2.23 -20.77 -2.35
N ILE A 240 1.43 -19.72 -2.56
CA ILE A 240 0.11 -19.86 -3.17
C ILE A 240 -0.25 -18.64 -4.03
N ASN A 241 -0.85 -18.90 -5.19
CA ASN A 241 -1.42 -17.84 -6.02
C ASN A 241 -2.61 -17.20 -5.30
N THR A 242 -2.60 -15.88 -5.25
CA THR A 242 -3.67 -15.05 -4.71
C THR A 242 -3.59 -13.65 -5.30
N ASP A 243 -4.69 -12.91 -5.18
CA ASP A 243 -4.76 -11.49 -5.48
C ASP A 243 -4.06 -10.68 -4.37
N PHE A 244 -3.61 -9.48 -4.69
CA PHE A 244 -2.96 -8.59 -3.73
C PHE A 244 -2.99 -7.13 -4.18
N THR A 245 -2.76 -6.23 -3.22
CA THR A 245 -2.46 -4.82 -3.48
C THR A 245 -1.03 -4.50 -3.07
N VAL A 246 -0.38 -3.63 -3.84
CA VAL A 246 0.94 -3.05 -3.55
C VAL A 246 0.84 -1.55 -3.68
N SER A 247 1.38 -0.81 -2.71
CA SER A 247 1.57 0.63 -2.80
C SER A 247 3.02 0.99 -2.53
N TYR A 248 3.57 1.88 -3.36
CA TYR A 248 4.86 2.53 -3.19
C TYR A 248 4.66 4.01 -2.89
N HIS A 249 5.46 4.57 -1.99
CA HIS A 249 5.47 6.00 -1.69
C HIS A 249 6.88 6.48 -1.38
N ARG A 250 7.20 7.70 -1.83
CA ARG A 250 8.47 8.39 -1.57
C ARG A 250 8.23 9.87 -1.32
N ARG A 251 8.72 10.34 -0.18
CA ARG A 251 8.54 11.72 0.32
C ARG A 251 7.07 12.15 0.37
N ARG A 252 6.18 11.20 0.63
CA ARG A 252 4.72 11.35 0.76
C ARG A 252 4.18 10.22 1.65
N PRO A 253 2.97 10.37 2.23
CA PRO A 253 2.33 9.29 2.97
C PRO A 253 1.92 8.14 2.04
N VAL A 254 1.72 6.95 2.60
CA VAL A 254 1.28 5.75 1.86
C VAL A 254 -0.03 5.95 1.11
N ILE A 255 -0.89 6.85 1.59
CA ILE A 255 -2.18 7.16 0.96
C ILE A 255 -2.05 8.02 -0.31
N GLY A 256 -0.85 8.50 -0.66
CA GLY A 256 -0.59 9.17 -1.94
C GLY A 256 -0.95 10.66 -2.03
N SER A 257 -1.77 11.17 -1.10
CA SER A 257 -2.26 12.56 -1.07
C SER A 257 -1.14 13.61 -1.20
N LEU A 258 -1.35 14.60 -2.08
CA LEU A 258 -0.53 15.83 -2.15
C LEU A 258 -0.92 16.89 -1.10
N GLY A 259 -2.16 16.85 -0.61
CA GLY A 259 -2.63 17.73 0.47
C GLY A 259 -2.36 17.11 1.85
N PRO A 260 -3.00 17.60 2.92
CA PRO A 260 -3.05 16.86 4.19
C PRO A 260 -3.39 15.39 3.92
N PRO A 261 -2.77 14.42 4.60
CA PRO A 261 -1.78 14.56 5.68
C PRO A 261 -0.39 14.97 5.17
N THR A 262 0.20 16.00 5.81
CA THR A 262 1.57 16.48 5.50
C THR A 262 2.62 15.94 6.47
N TYR A 263 2.19 15.35 7.58
CA TYR A 263 3.06 14.72 8.57
C TYR A 263 3.08 13.22 8.33
N PHE A 264 4.22 12.72 7.90
CA PHE A 264 4.39 11.31 7.58
C PHE A 264 5.83 10.88 7.83
N GLY A 265 5.98 9.58 8.02
CA GLY A 265 7.29 8.96 8.05
C GLY A 265 7.20 7.54 7.54
N TYR A 266 8.33 7.03 7.08
CA TYR A 266 8.48 5.62 6.75
C TYR A 266 9.90 5.18 7.03
N LEU A 267 10.05 3.88 7.30
CA LEU A 267 11.35 3.25 7.48
C LEU A 267 11.32 1.80 7.01
N GLY A 268 12.48 1.28 6.63
CA GLY A 268 12.72 -0.16 6.47
C GLY A 268 13.86 -0.62 7.35
N THR A 269 13.70 -1.73 8.07
CA THR A 269 14.72 -2.17 9.05
C THR A 269 15.99 -2.72 8.43
N ALA A 270 15.96 -3.05 7.13
CA ALA A 270 17.10 -3.58 6.39
C ALA A 270 17.92 -2.51 5.65
N VAL A 271 17.40 -1.29 5.53
CA VAL A 271 17.95 -0.27 4.63
C VAL A 271 17.89 1.09 5.31
N GLY A 272 19.05 1.69 5.56
CA GLY A 272 19.17 3.08 5.98
C GLY A 272 19.19 4.05 4.80
N GLY A 273 19.20 5.35 5.06
CA GLY A 273 19.21 6.36 4.01
C GLY A 273 17.81 6.62 3.43
N PRO A 274 17.62 6.80 2.11
CA PRO A 274 16.37 7.29 1.53
C PRO A 274 15.13 6.39 1.68
N THR A 275 15.27 5.21 2.28
CA THR A 275 14.18 4.34 2.74
C THR A 275 13.72 4.62 4.17
N ASN A 276 14.35 5.59 4.83
CA ASN A 276 14.00 6.15 6.13
C ASN A 276 13.85 7.68 5.97
N ASP A 277 12.61 8.14 6.05
CA ASP A 277 12.26 9.52 5.73
C ASP A 277 11.24 10.04 6.75
N ASN A 278 11.38 11.30 7.12
CA ASN A 278 10.47 11.99 8.02
C ASN A 278 10.16 13.35 7.40
N SER A 279 8.87 13.69 7.32
CA SER A 279 8.43 14.94 6.71
C SER A 279 8.83 16.18 7.51
N VAL A 280 9.13 16.03 8.80
CA VAL A 280 9.57 17.13 9.68
C VAL A 280 11.07 17.33 9.49
N LEU A 281 11.46 18.55 9.12
CA LEU A 281 12.87 18.89 8.89
C LEU A 281 13.60 19.08 10.23
N GLY A 282 14.87 18.62 10.30
CA GLY A 282 15.76 18.89 11.43
C GLY A 282 15.59 17.99 12.65
N VAL A 283 14.68 17.00 12.63
CA VAL A 283 14.42 16.10 13.77
C VAL A 283 15.23 14.80 13.74
N GLY A 284 16.03 14.60 12.69
CA GLY A 284 16.80 13.37 12.47
C GLY A 284 15.99 12.27 11.78
N ALA A 285 16.60 11.09 11.66
CA ALA A 285 15.98 9.92 11.05
C ALA A 285 15.03 9.22 12.03
N ASN A 286 14.03 8.50 11.50
CA ASN A 286 13.24 7.59 12.33
C ASN A 286 14.15 6.49 12.89
N THR A 287 13.85 5.98 14.07
CA THR A 287 14.68 4.96 14.72
C THR A 287 13.92 3.65 14.90
N VAL A 288 14.66 2.55 14.99
CA VAL A 288 14.11 1.25 15.36
C VAL A 288 15.02 0.64 16.41
N VAL A 289 14.44 0.24 17.55
CA VAL A 289 15.16 -0.48 18.60
C VAL A 289 14.54 -1.87 18.79
N PRO A 290 15.35 -2.94 18.88
CA PRO A 290 14.82 -4.26 19.23
C PRO A 290 14.33 -4.25 20.68
N LEU A 291 13.21 -4.93 20.92
CA LEU A 291 12.62 -5.15 22.24
C LEU A 291 12.62 -6.64 22.60
N ALA A 292 12.37 -6.94 23.87
CA ALA A 292 12.03 -8.30 24.29
C ALA A 292 10.52 -8.58 24.06
N PRO A 293 10.15 -9.82 23.66
CA PRO A 293 11.02 -10.91 23.20
C PRO A 293 11.63 -10.64 21.82
N ALA A 294 12.70 -11.36 21.46
CA ALA A 294 13.34 -11.23 20.15
C ALA A 294 12.33 -11.44 19.00
N GLY A 295 12.27 -10.49 18.07
CA GLY A 295 11.20 -10.39 17.06
C GLY A 295 10.20 -9.28 17.31
N ARG A 296 10.34 -8.55 18.42
CA ARG A 296 9.64 -7.29 18.69
C ARG A 296 10.58 -6.10 18.52
N TYR A 297 10.04 -4.98 18.04
CA TYR A 297 10.77 -3.76 17.71
C TYR A 297 9.91 -2.54 18.03
N LEU A 298 10.53 -1.48 18.54
CA LEU A 298 9.91 -0.17 18.65
C LEU A 298 10.43 0.72 17.52
N ALA A 299 9.56 1.08 16.59
CA ALA A 299 9.83 2.09 15.58
C ALA A 299 9.36 3.46 16.09
N THR A 300 10.25 4.43 16.23
CA THR A 300 9.93 5.78 16.68
C THR A 300 10.02 6.75 15.52
N PHE A 301 8.93 7.49 15.30
CA PHE A 301 8.85 8.56 14.31
C PHE A 301 8.74 9.91 15.04
N PRO A 302 9.83 10.69 15.09
CA PRO A 302 9.86 11.92 15.86
C PRO A 302 8.93 12.99 15.26
N GLN A 303 8.25 13.72 16.13
CA GLN A 303 7.42 14.90 15.84
C GLN A 303 6.28 14.73 14.81
N ILE A 304 5.88 13.50 14.48
CA ILE A 304 4.75 13.26 13.56
C ILE A 304 3.49 12.68 14.24
N GLY A 305 3.50 12.40 15.54
CA GLY A 305 2.31 11.90 16.26
C GLY A 305 1.36 13.00 16.71
N VAL A 306 0.95 13.87 15.78
CA VAL A 306 0.24 15.12 16.10
C VAL A 306 -1.26 14.90 16.25
N LYS A 307 -1.97 14.59 15.16
CA LYS A 307 -3.43 14.47 15.20
C LYS A 307 -4.00 13.54 14.14
N GLU A 308 -4.99 12.75 14.53
CA GLU A 308 -5.69 11.77 13.69
C GLU A 308 -4.69 10.95 12.88
N THR A 309 -4.19 9.90 13.52
CA THR A 309 -2.96 9.22 13.11
C THR A 309 -3.24 7.82 12.56
N HIS A 310 -2.27 7.28 11.84
CA HIS A 310 -2.32 5.96 11.20
C HIS A 310 -0.94 5.34 11.13
N ALA A 311 -0.84 4.03 11.35
CA ALA A 311 0.38 3.26 11.08
C ALA A 311 0.05 2.03 10.24
N GLN A 312 0.97 1.62 9.35
CA GLN A 312 0.91 0.35 8.63
C GLN A 312 2.26 -0.35 8.70
N VAL A 313 2.23 -1.67 8.71
CA VAL A 313 3.41 -2.52 8.74
C VAL A 313 3.23 -3.67 7.78
N VAL A 314 4.28 -3.94 6.99
CA VAL A 314 4.39 -5.17 6.20
C VAL A 314 5.73 -5.85 6.49
N ALA A 315 5.71 -7.17 6.57
CA ALA A 315 6.95 -7.96 6.68
C ALA A 315 7.81 -7.85 5.41
N GLN A 316 9.13 -7.98 5.60
CA GLN A 316 10.11 -7.99 4.52
C GLN A 316 11.07 -9.18 4.66
N GLY A 317 11.33 -9.90 3.57
CA GLY A 317 12.40 -10.90 3.50
C GLY A 317 11.93 -12.30 3.13
N SER A 318 12.82 -13.28 3.28
CA SER A 318 12.56 -14.69 2.98
C SER A 318 11.57 -15.35 3.94
N GLY A 319 11.08 -16.53 3.58
CA GLY A 319 10.17 -17.34 4.40
C GLY A 319 8.75 -16.76 4.49
N SER A 320 7.88 -17.45 5.21
CA SER A 320 6.45 -17.10 5.39
C SER A 320 6.17 -16.24 6.63
N ASN A 321 7.22 -15.70 7.27
CA ASN A 321 7.09 -14.79 8.40
C ASN A 321 6.24 -13.56 8.07
N TYR A 322 5.53 -13.04 9.06
CA TYR A 322 4.69 -11.86 8.95
C TYR A 322 4.92 -10.97 10.18
N CYS A 323 4.62 -9.68 10.04
CA CYS A 323 4.81 -8.69 11.10
C CYS A 323 3.57 -7.82 11.18
N HIS A 324 3.25 -7.36 12.37
CA HIS A 324 2.13 -6.47 12.62
C HIS A 324 2.33 -5.66 13.90
N LEU A 325 1.31 -4.90 14.30
CA LEU A 325 1.36 -4.06 15.47
C LEU A 325 0.96 -4.84 16.73
N THR A 326 1.68 -4.67 17.83
CA THR A 326 1.30 -5.27 19.13
C THR A 326 0.10 -4.58 19.76
N GLN A 327 -0.03 -3.29 19.49
CA GLN A 327 -0.99 -2.36 20.07
C GLN A 327 -1.12 -1.14 19.16
N SER A 328 -2.15 -0.32 19.37
CA SER A 328 -2.25 0.95 18.66
C SER A 328 -1.03 1.82 18.98
N TRP A 329 -0.51 2.52 17.98
CA TRP A 329 0.58 3.46 18.14
C TRP A 329 0.25 4.57 19.14
N THR A 330 1.31 5.19 19.69
CA THR A 330 1.16 6.28 20.65
C THR A 330 0.63 7.54 19.96
N TYR A 331 -0.13 8.32 20.74
CA TYR A 331 -0.65 9.63 20.33
C TYR A 331 0.16 10.73 21.02
N THR A 332 1.48 10.62 20.92
CA THR A 332 2.46 11.56 21.48
C THR A 332 3.24 12.18 20.34
N THR A 333 3.82 13.37 20.55
CA THR A 333 4.62 14.09 19.55
C THR A 333 5.59 13.16 18.81
N ASN A 334 6.31 12.31 19.56
CA ASN A 334 7.04 11.19 18.97
C ASN A 334 6.10 9.99 18.89
N ALA A 335 5.77 9.58 17.67
CA ALA A 335 4.89 8.44 17.43
C ALA A 335 5.69 7.15 17.53
N ASP A 336 5.30 6.29 18.47
CA ASP A 336 5.89 4.98 18.68
C ASP A 336 4.99 3.91 18.09
N VAL A 337 5.57 3.11 17.21
CA VAL A 337 4.94 2.00 16.49
C VAL A 337 5.62 0.72 16.94
N ASP A 338 4.94 -0.04 17.79
CA ASP A 338 5.44 -1.28 18.36
C ASP A 338 5.10 -2.46 17.44
N VAL A 339 6.13 -2.97 16.77
CA VAL A 339 6.06 -4.01 15.74
C VAL A 339 6.48 -5.34 16.33
N ILE A 340 5.75 -6.40 16.02
CA ILE A 340 6.09 -7.76 16.37
C ILE A 340 5.99 -8.65 15.13
N CYS A 341 6.94 -9.57 15.00
CA CYS A 341 7.04 -10.49 13.89
C CYS A 341 6.89 -11.93 14.37
N PHE A 342 6.30 -12.76 13.52
CA PHE A 342 6.00 -14.16 13.79
C PHE A 342 6.47 -15.04 12.64
N ASP A 343 6.81 -16.29 12.95
CA ASP A 343 6.89 -17.35 11.95
C ASP A 343 5.48 -17.85 11.56
N ASN A 344 5.41 -18.82 10.64
CA ASN A 344 4.14 -19.35 10.17
C ASN A 344 3.24 -19.94 11.28
N ALA A 345 3.84 -20.48 12.34
CA ALA A 345 3.14 -21.10 13.45
C ALA A 345 2.61 -20.06 14.46
N GLY A 346 2.92 -18.78 14.28
CA GLY A 346 2.55 -17.72 15.21
C GLY A 346 3.51 -17.59 16.39
N VAL A 347 4.74 -18.10 16.27
CA VAL A 347 5.80 -17.93 17.26
C VAL A 347 6.58 -16.67 16.97
N VAL A 348 6.77 -15.83 18.00
CA VAL A 348 7.51 -14.57 17.86
C VAL A 348 8.94 -14.85 17.38
N THR A 349 9.33 -14.26 16.25
CA THR A 349 10.59 -14.55 15.58
C THR A 349 11.17 -13.27 14.97
N PRO A 350 12.50 -13.03 15.07
CA PRO A 350 13.17 -11.93 14.37
C PRO A 350 12.89 -11.93 12.87
N HIS A 351 12.40 -10.79 12.36
CA HIS A 351 12.17 -10.61 10.93
C HIS A 351 12.24 -9.13 10.56
N ARG A 352 12.52 -8.84 9.28
CA ARG A 352 12.55 -7.46 8.78
C ARG A 352 11.12 -7.00 8.46
N PHE A 353 10.92 -5.69 8.46
CA PHE A 353 9.64 -5.07 8.15
C PHE A 353 9.83 -3.69 7.54
N LEU A 354 8.77 -3.22 6.90
CA LEU A 354 8.59 -1.86 6.42
C LEU A 354 7.45 -1.25 7.21
N ALA A 355 7.69 -0.09 7.84
CA ALA A 355 6.68 0.64 8.59
C ALA A 355 6.46 2.02 7.97
N THR A 356 5.22 2.47 7.99
CA THR A 356 4.84 3.84 7.63
C THR A 356 3.89 4.39 8.67
N PHE A 357 3.99 5.69 8.91
CA PHE A 357 3.15 6.44 9.82
C PHE A 357 2.65 7.69 9.11
N THR A 358 1.43 8.10 9.44
CA THR A 358 0.80 9.28 8.86
C THR A 358 -0.04 9.99 9.92
N SER A 359 0.06 11.31 9.97
CA SER A 359 -0.75 12.21 10.80
C SER A 359 -1.38 13.25 9.91
N ARG A 360 -2.65 13.55 10.15
CA ARG A 360 -3.37 14.58 9.41
C ARG A 360 -2.68 15.94 9.50
N LEU A 361 -2.31 16.32 10.73
CA LEU A 361 -1.74 17.61 11.10
C LEU A 361 -0.30 17.53 11.50
#